data_AF-A0A241W280-F1
#
_entry.id   AF-A0A241W280-F1
#
_cell.length_a   1.000
_cell.length_b   1.000
_cell.length_c   1.000
_cell.angle_alpha   90.00
_cell.angle_beta   90.00
_cell.angle_gamma   90.00
#
_symmetry.space_group_name_H-M   'P 1'
#
loop_
_entity.id
_entity.type
_entity.pdbx_description
1 polymer ?
#
loop_
_entity_poly.entity_id
_entity_poly.type
_entity_poly.pdbx_seq_one_letter_code
_entity_poly.pdbx_strand_id
1 'polypeptide(L)'
;MSLSKEQKSLVINELEIGNRIELKCDDYEISLRIQRHKMKLVVGVFVDGTVKGCWCTKSNQYPEAKYLAPYFVNKYKPSFKNKLLKLYGKRKAYQEYPDLDDKHEYRLPYFSNVTKAINHLIKVSHSIELLGEMAA
;
A
#
# COMPACT_ATOMS: atom_id res chain seq x y z
N MET A 1 -7.87 15.92 -11.18
CA MET A 1 -6.92 17.00 -10.78
C MET A 1 -5.89 16.42 -9.84
N SER A 2 -4.60 16.68 -10.06
CA SER A 2 -3.50 16.11 -9.24
C SER A 2 -2.90 17.18 -8.32
N LEU A 3 -2.63 16.82 -7.06
CA LEU A 3 -1.91 17.67 -6.10
C LEU A 3 -0.61 18.22 -6.69
N SER A 4 -0.40 19.54 -6.59
CA SER A 4 0.85 20.20 -6.98
C SER A 4 2.02 19.72 -6.09
N LYS A 5 3.26 19.91 -6.53
CA LYS A 5 4.44 19.52 -5.73
C LYS A 5 4.47 20.21 -4.35
N GLU A 6 4.05 21.47 -4.30
CA GLU A 6 4.01 22.27 -3.06
C GLU A 6 2.91 21.78 -2.11
N GLN A 7 1.73 21.44 -2.65
CA GLN A 7 0.66 20.85 -1.86
C GLN A 7 1.07 19.51 -1.27
N LYS A 8 1.82 18.67 -2.00
CA LYS A 8 2.33 17.40 -1.46
C LYS A 8 3.26 17.61 -0.27
N SER A 9 4.18 18.57 -0.33
CA SER A 9 5.08 18.84 0.80
C SER A 9 4.33 19.34 2.03
N LEU A 10 3.29 20.17 1.84
CA LEU A 10 2.44 20.63 2.94
C LEU A 10 1.71 19.47 3.61
N VAL A 11 1.05 18.61 2.81
CA VAL A 11 0.35 17.41 3.31
C VAL A 11 1.29 16.44 4.01
N ILE A 12 2.53 16.28 3.53
CA ILE A 12 3.53 15.44 4.22
C ILE A 12 3.86 16.01 5.60
N ASN A 13 4.16 17.31 5.67
CA ASN A 13 4.52 17.99 6.92
C ASN A 13 3.34 17.97 7.90
N GLU A 14 2.13 18.24 7.43
CA GLU A 14 0.91 18.18 8.24
C GLU A 14 0.68 16.78 8.80
N LEU A 15 0.91 15.71 8.03
CA LEU A 15 0.67 14.36 8.53
C LEU A 15 1.69 13.99 9.61
N GLU A 16 2.94 14.44 9.45
CA GLU A 16 4.00 14.23 10.44
C GLU A 16 3.75 15.00 11.74
N ILE A 17 3.09 16.16 11.67
CA ILE A 17 2.77 17.00 12.85
C ILE A 17 1.43 16.59 13.49
N GLY A 18 0.36 16.49 12.70
CA GLY A 18 -1.01 16.31 13.15
C GLY A 18 -1.47 14.86 13.27
N ASN A 19 -0.64 13.88 12.85
CA ASN A 19 -0.93 12.44 12.86
C ASN A 19 -2.18 11.99 12.06
N ARG A 20 -2.97 12.89 11.46
CA ARG A 20 -4.16 12.55 10.67
C ARG A 20 -4.37 13.56 9.55
N ILE A 21 -4.75 13.07 8.37
CA ILE A 21 -5.21 13.88 7.23
C ILE A 21 -6.39 13.17 6.57
N GLU A 22 -7.31 13.95 6.02
CA GLU A 22 -8.42 13.47 5.19
C GLU A 22 -8.26 13.96 3.75
N LEU A 23 -8.42 13.01 2.83
CA LEU A 23 -8.27 13.22 1.41
C LEU A 23 -9.53 12.68 0.73
N LYS A 24 -10.16 13.46 -0.12
CA LYS A 24 -11.16 12.94 -1.04
C LYS A 24 -10.46 12.41 -2.28
N CYS A 25 -10.59 11.12 -2.55
CA CYS A 25 -10.00 10.45 -3.70
C CYS A 25 -11.11 9.81 -4.53
N ASP A 26 -11.31 10.32 -5.75
CA ASP A 26 -12.48 9.97 -6.57
C ASP A 26 -13.79 10.23 -5.80
N ASP A 27 -14.54 9.17 -5.50
CA ASP A 27 -15.79 9.21 -4.73
C ASP A 27 -15.62 8.78 -3.26
N TYR A 28 -14.39 8.45 -2.85
CA TYR A 28 -14.10 7.89 -1.53
C TYR A 28 -13.42 8.90 -0.60
N GLU A 29 -13.74 8.83 0.69
CA GLU A 29 -13.04 9.59 1.72
C GLU A 29 -11.90 8.73 2.29
N ILE A 30 -10.66 9.19 2.12
CA ILE A 30 -9.47 8.49 2.58
C ILE A 30 -8.89 9.23 3.77
N SER A 31 -8.96 8.61 4.95
CA SER A 31 -8.26 9.08 6.13
C SER A 31 -6.89 8.40 6.22
N LEU A 32 -5.83 9.20 6.24
CA LEU A 32 -4.48 8.75 6.57
C LEU A 32 -4.20 9.05 8.03
N ARG A 33 -3.70 8.07 8.79
CA ARG A 33 -3.39 8.23 10.21
C ARG A 33 -2.03 7.64 10.56
N ILE A 34 -1.19 8.35 11.29
CA ILE A 34 0.03 7.78 11.86
C ILE A 34 -0.36 6.88 13.02
N GLN A 35 0.06 5.63 12.95
CA GLN A 35 -0.26 4.60 13.93
C GLN A 35 0.97 3.75 14.23
N ARG A 36 0.99 3.14 15.42
CA ARG A 36 2.03 2.17 15.76
C ARG A 36 1.59 0.78 15.30
N HIS A 37 2.35 0.19 14.38
CA HIS A 37 2.23 -1.22 14.02
C HIS A 37 3.45 -1.98 14.53
N LYS A 38 3.24 -2.84 15.53
CA LYS A 38 4.31 -3.51 16.29
C LYS A 38 5.26 -2.48 16.93
N MET A 39 6.54 -2.50 16.54
CA MET A 39 7.58 -1.60 17.06
C MET A 39 7.89 -0.43 16.12
N LYS A 40 7.06 -0.18 15.10
CA LYS A 40 7.30 0.86 14.09
C LYS A 40 6.08 1.77 13.94
N LEU A 41 6.33 3.03 13.62
CA LEU A 41 5.31 3.95 13.14
C LEU A 41 5.03 3.66 11.66
N VAL A 42 3.75 3.64 11.31
CA VAL A 42 3.23 3.41 9.96
C VAL A 42 2.10 4.38 9.69
N VAL A 43 1.76 4.55 8.42
CA VAL A 43 0.62 5.37 7.98
C VAL A 43 -0.52 4.44 7.63
N GLY A 44 -1.51 4.32 8.51
CA GLY A 44 -2.73 3.57 8.29
C GLY A 44 -3.63 4.27 7.27
N VAL A 45 -4.27 3.48 6.41
CA VAL A 45 -5.21 3.95 5.38
C VAL A 45 -6.61 3.45 5.71
N PHE A 46 -7.55 4.38 5.82
CA PHE A 46 -8.96 4.12 6.08
C PHE A 46 -9.76 4.66 4.89
N VAL A 47 -10.59 3.81 4.29
CA VAL A 47 -11.51 4.18 3.21
C VAL A 47 -12.90 4.30 3.82
N ASP A 48 -13.51 5.47 3.69
CA ASP A 48 -14.75 5.88 4.34
C ASP A 48 -14.70 5.59 5.86
N GLY A 49 -13.58 5.97 6.48
CA GLY A 49 -13.34 5.78 7.92
C GLY A 49 -13.10 4.34 8.37
N THR A 50 -13.16 3.34 7.48
CA THR A 50 -12.98 1.92 7.84
C THR A 50 -11.90 1.23 7.03
N VAL A 51 -11.42 0.09 7.54
CA VAL A 51 -10.58 -0.82 6.76
C VAL A 51 -11.03 -2.26 6.98
N LYS A 52 -11.38 -2.94 5.90
CA LYS A 52 -11.88 -4.32 5.96
C LYS A 52 -10.79 -5.30 5.54
N GLY A 53 -10.59 -6.36 6.32
CA GLY A 53 -9.59 -7.39 6.02
C GLY A 53 -9.81 -8.11 4.69
N CYS A 54 -11.05 -8.13 4.17
CA CYS A 54 -11.36 -8.66 2.84
C CYS A 54 -10.65 -7.87 1.73
N TRP A 55 -10.43 -6.57 1.89
CA TRP A 55 -9.70 -5.74 0.92
C TRP A 55 -8.22 -6.13 0.82
N CYS A 56 -7.63 -6.61 1.92
CA CYS A 56 -6.23 -7.03 1.98
C CYS A 56 -5.95 -8.35 1.23
N THR A 57 -6.95 -9.23 1.19
CA THR A 57 -6.81 -10.63 0.72
C THR A 57 -7.51 -10.88 -0.61
N LYS A 58 -8.62 -10.18 -0.88
CA LYS A 58 -9.42 -10.32 -2.10
C LYS A 58 -9.45 -9.00 -2.86
N SER A 59 -8.28 -8.38 -3.05
CA SER A 59 -8.15 -7.04 -3.64
C SER A 59 -8.81 -6.89 -5.01
N ASN A 60 -8.90 -7.97 -5.80
CA ASN A 60 -9.51 -7.94 -7.13
C ASN A 60 -11.05 -7.88 -7.11
N GLN A 61 -11.68 -8.13 -5.95
CA GLN A 61 -13.15 -8.13 -5.81
C GLN A 61 -13.69 -6.80 -5.27
N TYR A 62 -12.83 -5.92 -4.77
CA TYR A 62 -13.21 -4.70 -4.06
C TYR A 62 -12.49 -3.49 -4.65
N PRO A 63 -13.19 -2.50 -5.22
CA PRO A 63 -12.56 -1.32 -5.80
C PRO A 63 -11.78 -0.50 -4.75
N GLU A 64 -12.21 -0.52 -3.48
CA GLU A 64 -11.58 0.19 -2.36
C GLU A 64 -10.14 -0.29 -2.09
N ALA A 65 -9.85 -1.55 -2.42
CA ALA A 65 -8.54 -2.15 -2.21
C ALA A 65 -7.43 -1.46 -3.05
N LYS A 66 -7.80 -0.68 -4.07
CA LYS A 66 -6.84 0.06 -4.90
C LYS A 66 -6.05 1.10 -4.09
N TYR A 67 -6.66 1.69 -3.06
CA TYR A 67 -6.04 2.70 -2.21
C TYR A 67 -5.07 2.14 -1.16
N LEU A 68 -5.18 0.84 -0.89
CA LEU A 68 -4.29 0.13 0.03
C LEU A 68 -2.91 -0.12 -0.58
N ALA A 69 -1.91 -0.28 0.28
CA ALA A 69 -0.52 -0.45 -0.13
C ALA A 69 -0.29 -1.80 -0.83
N PRO A 70 0.25 -1.83 -2.06
CA PRO A 70 0.58 -3.08 -2.74
C PRO A 70 1.75 -3.76 -2.02
N TYR A 71 1.61 -5.05 -1.76
CA TYR A 71 2.62 -5.86 -1.11
C TYR A 71 2.79 -7.19 -1.84
N PHE A 72 4.02 -7.47 -2.27
CA PHE A 72 4.34 -8.66 -3.05
C PHE A 72 5.15 -9.63 -2.20
N VAL A 73 4.68 -10.88 -2.14
CA VAL A 73 5.38 -11.98 -1.49
C VAL A 73 5.70 -13.03 -2.54
N ASN A 74 6.94 -13.48 -2.59
CA ASN A 74 7.30 -14.58 -3.49
C ASN A 74 6.49 -15.84 -3.12
N LYS A 75 5.93 -16.50 -4.13
CA LYS A 75 5.22 -17.78 -3.99
C LYS A 75 6.05 -18.80 -3.24
N TYR A 76 7.33 -18.86 -3.56
CA TYR A 76 8.32 -19.68 -2.88
C TYR A 76 9.27 -18.84 -2.03
N LYS A 77 9.59 -19.36 -0.83
CA LYS A 77 10.62 -18.74 0.03
C LYS A 77 11.95 -18.68 -0.73
N PRO A 78 12.73 -17.59 -0.61
CA PRO A 78 14.04 -17.49 -1.26
C PRO A 78 14.99 -18.65 -0.91
N SER A 79 14.93 -19.16 0.32
CA SER A 79 15.71 -20.32 0.76
C SER A 79 15.35 -21.60 0.01
N PHE A 80 14.05 -21.82 -0.27
CA PHE A 80 13.58 -22.95 -1.06
C PHE A 80 14.05 -22.85 -2.51
N LYS A 81 13.88 -21.66 -3.13
CA LYS A 81 14.41 -21.37 -4.46
C LYS A 81 15.90 -21.66 -4.57
N ASN A 82 16.71 -21.15 -3.64
CA ASN A 82 18.16 -21.36 -3.64
C ASN A 82 18.54 -22.84 -3.47
N LYS A 83 17.80 -23.59 -2.64
CA LYS A 83 18.01 -25.03 -2.47
C LYS A 83 17.71 -25.80 -3.76
N LEU A 84 16.62 -25.45 -4.45
CA LEU A 84 16.25 -26.03 -5.74
C LEU A 84 17.30 -25.76 -6.82
N LEU A 85 17.77 -24.52 -6.91
CA LEU A 85 18.81 -24.12 -7.86
C LEU A 85 20.14 -24.85 -7.60
N LYS A 86 20.46 -25.14 -6.33
CA LYS A 86 21.66 -25.91 -5.95
C LYS A 86 21.54 -27.39 -6.28
N LEU A 87 20.36 -27.99 -6.07
CA LEU A 87 20.13 -29.43 -6.28
C LEU A 87 19.98 -29.80 -7.76
N TYR A 88 19.19 -29.03 -8.51
CA TYR A 88 18.83 -29.36 -9.89
C TYR A 88 19.59 -28.55 -10.95
N GLY A 89 20.24 -27.45 -10.54
CA GLY A 89 20.75 -26.45 -11.47
C GLY A 89 19.63 -25.59 -12.06
N LYS A 90 19.98 -24.43 -12.63
CA LYS A 90 19.00 -23.43 -13.12
C LYS A 90 18.01 -24.03 -14.13
N ARG A 91 18.50 -24.71 -15.17
CA ARG A 91 17.65 -25.20 -16.27
C ARG A 91 16.56 -26.18 -15.80
N LYS A 92 16.92 -27.21 -15.02
CA LYS A 92 15.94 -28.19 -14.52
C LYS A 92 15.01 -27.59 -13.46
N ALA A 93 15.50 -26.70 -12.60
CA ALA A 93 14.65 -26.07 -11.60
C ALA A 93 13.48 -25.28 -12.21
N TYR A 94 13.71 -24.53 -13.31
CA TYR A 94 12.64 -23.81 -14.02
C TYR A 94 11.80 -24.70 -14.94
N GLN A 95 12.24 -25.91 -15.28
CA GLN A 95 11.41 -26.89 -15.99
C GLN A 95 10.39 -27.53 -15.05
N GLU A 96 10.85 -27.97 -13.87
CA GLU A 96 10.01 -28.62 -12.86
C GLU A 96 9.11 -27.62 -12.11
N TYR A 97 9.60 -26.38 -11.92
CA TYR A 97 8.88 -25.29 -11.26
C TYR A 97 8.91 -24.05 -12.16
N PRO A 98 8.04 -23.96 -13.18
CA PRO A 98 7.98 -22.82 -14.08
C PRO A 98 7.62 -21.50 -13.38
N ASP A 99 6.91 -21.62 -12.25
CA ASP A 99 6.38 -20.56 -11.40
C ASP A 99 7.30 -20.20 -10.22
N LEU A 100 8.59 -20.61 -10.28
CA LEU A 100 9.55 -20.41 -9.18
C LEU A 100 9.77 -18.93 -8.82
N ASP A 101 9.49 -18.03 -9.78
CA ASP A 101 9.58 -16.57 -9.64
C ASP A 101 8.24 -15.87 -9.43
N ASP A 102 7.14 -16.62 -9.38
CA ASP A 102 5.81 -16.05 -9.19
C ASP A 102 5.71 -15.34 -7.83
N LYS A 103 4.91 -14.28 -7.82
CA LYS A 103 4.63 -13.49 -6.63
C LYS A 103 3.14 -13.42 -6.40
N HIS A 104 2.75 -13.54 -5.14
CA HIS A 104 1.42 -13.22 -4.68
C HIS A 104 1.35 -11.73 -4.35
N GLU A 105 0.38 -11.04 -4.95
CA GLU A 105 0.01 -9.68 -4.57
C GLU A 105 -0.99 -9.73 -3.42
N TYR A 106 -0.71 -8.93 -2.40
CA TYR A 106 -1.60 -8.62 -1.29
C TYR A 106 -1.74 -7.11 -1.17
N ARG A 107 -2.75 -6.68 -0.42
CA ARG A 107 -2.89 -5.28 -0.03
C ARG A 107 -2.71 -5.13 1.47
N LEU A 108 -1.91 -4.16 1.88
CA LEU A 108 -1.71 -3.84 3.30
C LEU A 108 -2.50 -2.58 3.66
N PRO A 109 -3.11 -2.54 4.85
CA PRO A 109 -3.89 -1.39 5.31
C PRO A 109 -3.01 -0.22 5.79
N TYR A 110 -1.70 -0.27 5.53
CA TYR A 110 -0.76 0.75 5.96
C TYR A 110 0.44 0.87 5.01
N PHE A 111 1.04 2.06 5.00
CA PHE A 111 2.33 2.35 4.37
C PHE A 111 3.42 2.52 5.42
N SER A 112 4.66 2.23 5.03
CA SER A 112 5.82 2.43 5.90
C SER A 112 6.22 3.90 6.08
N ASN A 113 5.74 4.79 5.22
CA ASN A 113 6.13 6.20 5.18
C ASN A 113 5.02 7.03 4.51
N VAL A 114 4.84 8.27 4.98
CA VAL A 114 3.86 9.27 4.50
C VAL A 114 3.98 9.52 3.00
N THR A 115 5.18 9.79 2.52
CA THR A 115 5.47 10.07 1.11
C THR A 115 5.06 8.91 0.20
N LYS A 116 5.21 7.66 0.66
CA LYS A 116 4.76 6.50 -0.12
C LYS A 116 3.24 6.42 -0.20
N ALA A 117 2.53 6.74 0.90
CA ALA A 117 1.07 6.75 0.92
C ALA A 117 0.53 7.78 -0.07
N ILE A 118 0.99 9.03 0.03
CA ILE A 118 0.52 10.13 -0.82
C ILE A 118 0.84 9.86 -2.30
N ASN A 119 2.06 9.42 -2.62
CA ASN A 119 2.42 9.09 -3.99
C ASN A 119 1.60 7.94 -4.56
N HIS A 120 1.27 6.94 -3.73
CA HIS A 120 0.39 5.85 -4.15
C HIS A 120 -1.01 6.35 -4.44
N LEU A 121 -1.61 7.14 -3.55
CA LEU A 121 -2.95 7.71 -3.75
C LEU A 121 -3.02 8.54 -5.03
N ILE A 122 -2.04 9.40 -5.27
CA ILE A 122 -1.98 10.20 -6.52
C ILE A 122 -1.87 9.32 -7.77
N LYS A 123 -1.24 8.15 -7.66
CA LYS A 123 -1.11 7.22 -8.77
C LYS A 123 -2.40 6.45 -9.07
N VAL A 124 -3.19 6.13 -8.05
CA VAL A 124 -4.40 5.28 -8.19
C VAL A 124 -5.69 6.08 -8.32
N SER A 125 -5.70 7.34 -7.91
CA SER A 125 -6.86 8.23 -7.99
C SER A 125 -6.83 9.09 -9.26
N HIS A 126 -8.00 9.33 -9.85
CA HIS A 126 -8.17 10.26 -10.97
C HIS A 126 -8.37 11.71 -10.47
N SER A 127 -9.04 11.87 -9.34
CA SER A 127 -9.13 13.14 -8.60
C SER A 127 -8.64 12.94 -7.17
N ILE A 128 -7.91 13.93 -6.67
CA ILE A 128 -7.48 13.97 -5.27
C ILE A 128 -7.61 15.40 -4.76
N GLU A 129 -8.34 15.56 -3.66
CA GLU A 129 -8.61 16.83 -3.01
C GLU A 129 -8.32 16.70 -1.51
N LEU A 130 -7.66 17.70 -0.94
CA LEU A 130 -7.46 17.78 0.50
C LEU A 130 -8.77 18.25 1.13
N LEU A 131 -9.35 17.44 2.00
CA LEU A 131 -10.44 17.89 2.86
C LEU A 131 -9.76 18.61 4.02
N GLY A 132 -9.65 19.93 3.91
CA GLY A 132 -8.95 20.78 4.87
C GLY A 132 -9.48 20.60 6.30
N GLU A 133 -8.54 20.66 7.25
CA GLU A 133 -8.68 20.67 8.71
C GLU A 133 -10.10 20.45 9.28
N MET A 134 -10.35 19.24 9.80
CA MET A 134 -11.28 19.14 10.93
C MET A 134 -10.59 19.77 12.14
N ALA A 135 -10.93 21.03 12.41
CA ALA A 135 -10.71 21.67 13.69
C ALA A 135 -11.38 20.84 14.80
N ALA A 136 -10.60 20.62 15.87
CA ALA A 136 -10.96 20.18 17.22
C ALA A 136 -11.52 18.74 17.40
#